data_AF-A0A9W9HXL8-F1
#
_entry.id   AF-A0A9W9HXL8-F1
#
_cell.length_a   1.000
_cell.length_b   1.000
_cell.length_c   1.000
_cell.angle_alpha   90.00
_cell.angle_beta   90.00
_cell.angle_gamma   90.00
#
_symmetry.space_group_name_H-M   'P 1'
#
loop_
_entity.id
_entity.type
_entity.pdbx_description
1 polymer ?
#
loop_
_entity_poly.entity_id
_entity_poly.type
_entity_poly.pdbx_seq_one_letter_code
_entity_poly.pdbx_strand_id
1 'polypeptide(L)'
;MGVPFEALLPYGIIMGMFGVTGAGLYVVKRFANEGKKARWNRDLWDRQMMQRDLRITGTMRGQSSNHQAPPGFDVSNPWKVWTKKTLENPVMIAEGSYSIQIEKRIF
;
A
#
# COMPACT_ATOMS: atom_id res chain seq x y z
N MET A 1 8.24 16.45 -48.17
CA MET A 1 7.91 15.02 -47.96
C MET A 1 7.22 14.91 -46.61
N GLY A 2 5.95 14.49 -46.60
CA GLY A 2 5.14 14.44 -45.38
C GLY A 2 5.63 13.38 -44.39
N VAL A 3 5.31 13.55 -43.11
CA VAL A 3 5.66 12.59 -42.05
C VAL A 3 5.03 11.23 -42.36
N PRO A 4 5.79 10.12 -42.31
CA PRO A 4 5.27 8.78 -42.59
C PRO A 4 4.40 8.30 -41.42
N PHE A 5 3.10 8.60 -41.49
CA PHE A 5 2.14 8.32 -40.43
C PHE A 5 1.95 6.80 -40.22
N GLU A 6 2.09 5.97 -41.25
CA GLU A 6 1.99 4.51 -41.12
C GLU A 6 3.07 3.95 -40.18
N ALA A 7 4.27 4.55 -40.17
CA ALA A 7 5.35 4.18 -39.27
C ALA A 7 5.09 4.63 -37.81
N LEU A 8 4.22 5.63 -37.59
CA LEU A 8 3.90 6.16 -36.27
C LEU A 8 2.70 5.46 -35.60
N LEU A 9 1.82 4.83 -36.38
CA LEU A 9 0.70 4.05 -35.87
C LEU A 9 1.08 3.02 -34.80
N PRO A 10 2.10 2.15 -34.99
CA PRO A 10 2.48 1.18 -33.97
C PRO A 10 2.97 1.85 -32.68
N TYR A 11 3.73 2.94 -32.78
CA TYR A 11 4.17 3.71 -31.61
C TYR A 11 2.99 4.40 -30.90
N GLY A 12 2.01 4.89 -31.64
CA GLY A 12 0.79 5.47 -31.09
C GLY A 12 -0.03 4.46 -30.29
N ILE A 13 -0.15 3.22 -30.79
CA ILE A 13 -0.82 2.12 -30.09
C ILE A 13 -0.08 1.78 -28.79
N ILE A 14 1.25 1.65 -28.85
CA ILE A 14 2.09 1.36 -27.69
C ILE A 14 1.91 2.45 -26.63
N MET A 15 2.04 3.72 -27.01
CA MET A 15 1.84 4.86 -26.11
C MET A 15 0.42 4.89 -25.53
N GLY A 16 -0.59 4.57 -26.32
CA GLY A 16 -1.98 4.46 -25.88
C GLY A 16 -2.17 3.37 -24.82
N MET A 17 -1.65 2.17 -25.05
CA MET A 17 -1.77 1.05 -24.10
C MET A 17 -1.01 1.31 -22.79
N PHE A 18 0.20 1.87 -22.86
CA PHE A 18 0.94 2.27 -21.67
C PHE A 18 0.24 3.41 -20.91
N GLY A 19 -0.34 4.37 -21.63
CA GLY A 19 -1.13 5.45 -21.05
C GLY A 19 -2.36 4.94 -20.29
N VAL A 20 -3.15 4.07 -20.93
CA VAL A 20 -4.34 3.46 -20.32
C VAL A 20 -3.96 2.62 -19.11
N THR A 21 -2.91 1.81 -19.21
CA THR A 21 -2.44 0.98 -18.10
C THR A 21 -1.95 1.83 -16.92
N GLY A 22 -1.18 2.88 -17.19
CA GLY A 22 -0.68 3.80 -16.16
C GLY A 22 -1.81 4.54 -15.45
N ALA A 23 -2.77 5.07 -16.20
CA ALA A 23 -3.95 5.73 -15.65
C ALA A 23 -4.83 4.75 -14.85
N GLY A 24 -5.06 3.53 -15.37
CA GLY A 24 -5.81 2.49 -14.68
C GLY A 24 -5.18 2.12 -13.35
N LEU A 25 -3.87 1.87 -13.31
CA LEU A 25 -3.13 1.57 -12.08
C LEU A 25 -3.16 2.73 -11.08
N TYR A 26 -3.07 3.98 -11.57
CA TYR A 26 -3.17 5.15 -10.71
C TYR A 26 -4.54 5.23 -10.03
N VAL A 27 -5.61 5.03 -10.79
CA VAL A 27 -7.00 5.09 -10.31
C VAL A 27 -7.25 3.97 -9.29
N VAL A 28 -6.92 2.73 -9.62
CA VAL A 28 -7.09 1.58 -8.70
C VAL A 28 -6.32 1.80 -7.39
N LYS A 29 -5.05 2.25 -7.47
CA LYS A 29 -4.26 2.55 -6.27
C LYS A 29 -4.86 3.69 -5.46
N ARG A 30 -5.46 4.69 -6.11
CA ARG A 30 -6.10 5.81 -5.41
C ARG A 30 -7.38 5.35 -4.70
N PHE A 31 -8.18 4.50 -5.33
CA PHE A 31 -9.36 3.91 -4.68
C PHE A 31 -8.98 3.02 -3.49
N ALA A 32 -7.99 2.15 -3.63
CA ALA A 32 -7.53 1.29 -2.54
C ALA A 32 -6.92 2.05 -1.35
N ASN A 33 -6.54 3.32 -1.55
CA ASN A 33 -5.93 4.17 -0.53
C ASN A 33 -6.88 5.28 -0.07
N GLU A 34 -8.20 5.06 -0.13
CA GLU A 34 -9.22 6.00 0.34
C GLU A 34 -9.10 7.38 -0.35
N GLY A 35 -8.73 7.40 -1.63
CA GLY A 35 -8.55 8.62 -2.41
C GLY A 35 -7.17 9.27 -2.27
N LYS A 36 -6.31 8.78 -1.36
CA LYS A 36 -4.98 9.33 -1.07
C LYS A 36 -3.90 8.74 -1.99
N LYS A 37 -2.81 9.48 -2.18
CA LYS A 37 -1.64 9.01 -2.94
C LYS A 37 -0.96 7.87 -2.18
N ALA A 38 -0.50 6.85 -2.90
CA ALA A 38 0.28 5.77 -2.31
C ALA A 38 1.62 6.32 -1.77
N ARG A 39 1.96 5.98 -0.51
CA ARG A 39 3.28 6.27 0.07
C ARG A 39 4.32 5.36 -0.57
N TRP A 40 5.39 5.97 -1.07
CA TRP A 40 6.59 5.33 -1.60
C TRP A 40 7.71 5.41 -0.55
N ASN A 41 8.66 4.46 -0.56
CA ASN A 41 9.82 4.40 0.33
C ASN A 41 9.50 4.50 1.84
N ARG A 42 8.79 3.51 2.39
CA ARG A 42 8.37 3.49 3.81
C ARG A 42 9.45 2.88 4.69
N ASP A 43 9.94 3.67 5.63
CA ASP A 43 10.88 3.23 6.65
C ASP A 43 10.19 2.43 7.77
N LEU A 44 10.96 2.04 8.79
CA LEU A 44 10.42 1.27 9.93
C LEU A 44 9.42 2.11 10.73
N TRP A 45 9.68 3.41 10.88
CA TRP A 45 8.81 4.33 11.63
C TRP A 45 7.45 4.49 10.95
N ASP A 46 7.43 4.76 9.65
CA ASP A 46 6.24 4.88 8.83
C ASP A 46 5.38 3.62 8.91
N ARG A 47 6.02 2.45 8.94
CA ARG A 47 5.32 1.16 9.09
C ARG A 47 4.65 1.05 10.46
N GLN A 48 5.32 1.44 11.54
CA GLN A 48 4.75 1.45 12.88
C GLN A 48 3.63 2.48 13.03
N MET A 49 3.80 3.68 12.46
CA MET A 49 2.78 4.72 12.48
C MET A 49 1.53 4.33 11.70
N MET A 50 1.66 3.68 10.53
CA MET A 50 0.50 3.14 9.81
C MET A 50 -0.26 2.09 10.62
N GLN A 51 0.42 1.25 11.39
CA GLN A 51 -0.22 0.26 12.27
C GLN A 51 -0.94 0.93 13.44
N ARG A 52 -0.38 2.02 13.97
CA ARG A 52 -1.05 2.86 14.96
C ARG A 52 -2.29 3.51 14.35
N ASP A 53 -2.19 4.11 13.18
CA ASP A 53 -3.31 4.79 12.51
C ASP A 53 -4.45 3.82 12.18
N LEU A 54 -4.12 2.59 11.78
CA LEU A 54 -5.09 1.51 11.59
C LEU A 54 -5.85 1.18 12.88
N ARG A 55 -5.19 1.20 14.04
CA ARG A 55 -5.85 0.97 15.34
C ARG A 55 -6.73 2.14 15.77
N ILE A 56 -6.37 3.37 15.40
CA ILE A 56 -7.12 4.58 15.76
C ILE A 56 -8.33 4.76 14.83
N THR A 57 -8.20 4.46 13.54
CA THR A 57 -9.21 4.80 12.52
C THR A 57 -9.91 3.60 11.90
N GLY A 58 -9.43 2.37 12.16
CA GLY A 58 -9.96 1.14 11.58
C GLY A 58 -9.57 0.92 10.11
N THR A 59 -8.85 1.86 9.50
CA THR A 59 -8.45 1.80 8.09
C THR A 59 -6.96 2.07 7.92
N MET A 60 -6.34 1.52 6.88
CA MET A 60 -4.88 1.63 6.69
C MET A 60 -4.42 3.04 6.28
N ARG A 61 -5.33 3.91 5.84
CA ARG A 61 -5.01 5.28 5.40
C ARG A 61 -5.87 6.35 6.06
N GLY A 62 -6.74 5.96 6.99
CA GLY A 62 -7.50 6.88 7.82
C GLY A 62 -6.57 7.79 8.61
N GLN A 63 -6.97 9.05 8.73
CA GLN A 63 -6.32 10.02 9.61
C GLN A 63 -7.39 10.59 10.53
N SER A 64 -7.06 10.72 11.81
CA SER A 64 -7.92 11.35 12.80
C SER A 64 -7.15 12.49 13.46
N SER A 65 -7.81 13.63 13.61
CA SER A 65 -7.31 14.81 14.33
C SER A 65 -7.94 14.95 15.72
N ASN A 66 -8.68 13.93 16.19
CA ASN A 66 -9.35 14.00 17.48
C ASN A 66 -8.34 14.08 18.63
N HIS A 67 -8.63 14.91 19.64
CA HIS A 67 -7.77 15.08 20.80
C HIS A 67 -7.79 13.85 21.72
N GLN A 68 -8.95 13.18 21.82
CA GLN A 68 -9.11 11.96 22.60
C GLN A 68 -9.10 10.72 21.70
N ALA A 69 -8.40 9.68 22.15
CA ALA A 69 -8.36 8.39 21.44
C ALA A 69 -9.74 7.70 21.48
N PRO A 70 -10.07 6.90 20.45
CA PRO A 70 -11.33 6.15 20.46
C PRO A 70 -11.36 5.15 21.62
N PRO A 71 -12.54 4.91 22.22
CA PRO A 71 -12.68 3.93 23.29
C PRO A 71 -12.24 2.55 22.82
N GLY A 72 -11.45 1.84 23.65
CA GLY A 72 -10.89 0.53 23.31
C GLY A 72 -9.52 0.56 22.64
N PHE A 73 -8.98 1.75 22.31
CA PHE A 73 -7.59 1.85 21.84
C PHE A 73 -6.59 1.32 22.89
N ASP A 74 -6.87 1.54 24.17
CA ASP A 74 -6.00 1.17 25.30
C ASP A 74 -5.74 -0.35 25.39
N VAL A 75 -6.72 -1.16 25.00
CA VAL A 75 -6.63 -2.63 25.03
C VAL A 75 -6.26 -3.24 23.68
N SER A 76 -6.16 -2.42 22.63
CA SER A 76 -5.98 -2.86 21.25
C SER A 76 -4.51 -3.10 20.86
N ASN A 77 -3.57 -3.24 21.80
CA ASN A 77 -2.15 -3.35 21.49
C ASN A 77 -1.72 -4.80 21.22
N PRO A 78 -1.50 -5.22 19.95
CA PRO A 78 -1.02 -6.56 19.67
C PRO A 78 0.50 -6.66 19.86
N TRP A 79 0.94 -7.70 20.55
CA TRP A 79 2.34 -8.11 20.54
C TRP A 79 2.58 -9.09 19.40
N LYS A 80 3.58 -8.79 18.56
CA LYS A 80 4.01 -9.71 17.49
C LYS A 80 4.71 -10.90 18.13
N VAL A 81 4.20 -12.09 17.89
CA VAL A 81 4.85 -13.34 18.31
C VAL A 81 5.80 -13.79 17.20
N TRP A 82 7.08 -13.91 17.54
CA TRP A 82 8.10 -14.39 16.61
C TRP A 82 8.23 -15.89 16.73
N THR A 83 8.17 -16.59 15.60
CA THR A 83 8.47 -18.03 15.53
C THR A 83 9.91 -18.23 15.05
N LYS A 84 10.50 -19.40 15.33
CA LYS A 84 11.89 -19.72 14.91
C LYS A 84 12.12 -19.45 13.42
N LYS A 85 11.18 -19.85 12.56
CA LYS A 85 11.20 -19.59 11.12
C LYS A 85 11.22 -18.10 10.74
N THR A 86 10.68 -17.24 11.60
CA THR A 86 10.66 -15.78 11.40
C THR A 86 12.00 -15.16 11.77
N LEU A 87 12.69 -15.70 12.77
CA LEU A 87 13.99 -15.21 13.24
C LEU A 87 15.13 -15.53 12.26
N GLU A 88 14.97 -16.58 11.46
CA GLU A 88 15.93 -17.00 10.45
C GLU A 88 15.93 -16.09 9.20
N ASN A 89 14.88 -15.27 9.00
CA ASN A 89 14.72 -14.44 7.80
C ASN A 89 14.78 -12.93 8.12
N PRO A 90 15.87 -12.22 7.80
CA PRO A 90 16.05 -10.81 8.16
C PRO A 90 15.03 -9.87 7.47
N VAL A 91 14.52 -10.24 6.30
CA VAL A 91 13.44 -9.49 5.61
C VAL A 91 12.14 -9.55 6.40
N MET A 92 11.81 -10.69 6.99
CA MET A 92 10.57 -10.88 7.77
C MET A 92 10.60 -10.09 9.08
N ILE A 93 11.79 -9.86 9.63
CA ILE A 93 12.03 -9.02 10.80
C ILE A 93 11.74 -7.54 10.47
N ALA A 94 12.17 -7.07 9.31
CA ALA A 94 11.95 -5.70 8.85
C ALA A 94 10.52 -5.42 8.35
N GLU A 95 9.87 -6.41 7.73
CA GLU A 95 8.53 -6.25 7.17
C GLU A 95 7.39 -6.41 8.18
N GLY A 96 7.69 -6.97 9.35
CA GLY A 96 6.77 -7.02 10.47
C GLY A 96 5.44 -7.70 10.12
N SER A 97 5.46 -8.97 9.72
CA SER A 97 4.38 -9.96 9.91
C SER A 97 2.91 -9.63 9.52
N TYR A 98 2.61 -8.63 8.68
CA TYR A 98 1.24 -8.37 8.19
C TYR A 98 1.03 -8.65 6.70
N SER A 99 2.11 -8.80 5.92
CA SER A 99 2.03 -9.18 4.50
C SER A 99 1.42 -10.57 4.30
N ILE A 100 1.70 -11.52 5.20
CA ILE A 100 1.20 -12.91 5.12
C ILE A 100 -0.30 -13.01 5.46
N GLN A 101 -0.81 -12.19 6.39
CA GLN A 101 -2.22 -12.28 6.83
C GLN A 101 -3.20 -11.73 5.77
N ILE A 102 -2.75 -10.78 4.95
CA ILE A 102 -3.54 -10.24 3.83
C ILE A 102 -3.50 -11.23 2.65
N GLU A 103 -2.36 -11.85 2.37
CA GLU A 103 -2.20 -12.82 1.29
C GLU A 103 -3.01 -14.11 1.54
N LYS A 104 -3.12 -14.55 2.80
CA LYS A 104 -3.95 -15.71 3.20
C LYS A 104 -5.45 -15.45 3.28
N ARG A 105 -5.93 -14.21 3.08
CA ARG A 105 -7.36 -13.88 3.00
C ARG A 105 -7.85 -13.66 1.57
N ILE A 106 -6.95 -13.65 0.60
CA ILE A 106 -7.25 -13.35 -0.81
C ILE A 106 -7.28 -14.63 -1.68
N PHE A 107 -7.07 -15.81 -1.06
CA PHE A 107 -7.28 -17.13 -1.67
C PHE A 107 -8.07 -18.04 -0.74
#